data_AF-A0A425C8G8-F1
#
_entry.id   AF-A0A425C8G8-F1
#
_cell.length_a   1.000
_cell.length_b   1.000
_cell.length_c   1.000
_cell.angle_alpha   90.00
_cell.angle_beta   90.00
_cell.angle_gamma   90.00
#
_symmetry.space_group_name_H-M   'P 1'
#
loop_
_entity.id
_entity.type
_entity.pdbx_description
1 polymer ?
#
loop_
_entity_poly.entity_id
_entity_poly.type
_entity_poly.pdbx_seq_one_letter_code
_entity_poly.pdbx_strand_id
1 'polypeptide(L)'
;MVMLEICGIPVEFPFPPYDSQLIYMEKVMLSLTSKQNAILESPTGTGKTLCLLCATLAWRRQQQAVLGANKTTALGARRSGGSSLVYEGDDSDSDVPQLPRIIYSSRTHSQLKQVVQELKNTSYRPNVAVLGSREHLCVHEKVSKLQGTKQNLACRSTCKDRRCMYKLGVDSYVKRLKKQAQPIMDIEELVMTMKEKTICPFFLTRSMLPEAEIIFVPYNYLIDPLARRSIGISLENSILIFDEAHNVESIASEAASYTLSSNDISGCIAEVDTFIRGLSNKSIQLDAGSNLTMESTQTLRALLMEIDKGLNNFPLSSSGGFTKPGEYIFEFFEQFNVNFETCPLVLSMIEEIVEVAQGGNDSQRAVSKLDTMLSFLGTIFRSKEQHLTVTFSVFARSLGMLSLILAFDSSQRNTIESTSKK
;
A
#
# COMPACT_ATOMS: atom_id res chain seq x y z
N MET A 1 9.78 19.91 26.39
CA MET A 1 8.96 18.71 26.71
C MET A 1 8.25 18.96 28.02
N VAL A 2 6.94 18.74 28.05
CA VAL A 2 6.06 18.80 29.21
C VAL A 2 5.47 17.40 29.41
N MET A 3 5.44 16.92 30.65
CA MET A 3 4.75 15.69 31.00
C MET A 3 3.29 16.02 31.33
N LEU A 4 2.37 15.38 30.63
CA LEU A 4 0.93 15.49 30.85
C LEU A 4 0.40 14.14 31.32
N GLU A 5 -0.68 14.14 32.10
CA GLU A 5 -1.42 12.93 32.44
C GLU A 5 -2.79 13.00 31.76
N ILE A 6 -3.02 12.14 30.76
CA ILE A 6 -4.26 12.10 29.98
C ILE A 6 -4.80 10.68 30.07
N CYS A 7 -6.05 10.53 30.54
CA CYS A 7 -6.66 9.21 30.78
C CYS A 7 -5.81 8.27 31.67
N GLY A 8 -5.03 8.82 32.61
CA GLY A 8 -4.10 8.06 33.46
C GLY A 8 -2.83 7.56 32.74
N ILE A 9 -2.57 8.05 31.53
CA ILE A 9 -1.38 7.71 30.72
C ILE A 9 -0.46 8.93 30.67
N PRO A 10 0.85 8.76 30.97
CA PRO A 10 1.82 9.84 30.83
C PRO A 10 2.10 10.15 29.35
N VAL A 11 1.91 11.40 28.95
CA VAL A 11 2.16 11.91 27.60
C VAL A 11 3.28 12.94 27.65
N GLU A 12 4.40 12.64 27.00
CA GLU A 12 5.42 13.62 26.70
C GLU A 12 4.95 14.49 25.52
N PHE A 13 4.76 15.79 25.74
CA PHE A 13 4.34 16.75 24.69
C PHE A 13 5.39 17.86 24.53
N PRO A 14 5.66 18.38 23.31
CA PRO A 14 6.78 19.31 23.11
C PRO A 14 6.71 20.63 23.88
N PHE A 15 5.51 21.18 24.04
CA PHE A 15 5.22 22.47 24.67
C PHE A 15 3.97 22.39 25.57
N PRO A 16 3.60 23.41 26.35
CA PRO A 16 2.33 23.41 27.08
C PRO A 16 1.14 23.39 26.11
N PRO A 17 0.27 22.36 26.13
CA PRO A 17 -0.82 22.22 25.16
C PRO A 17 -1.94 23.23 25.39
N TYR A 18 -2.68 23.55 24.34
CA TYR A 18 -3.96 24.26 24.44
C TYR A 18 -5.08 23.34 24.95
N ASP A 19 -6.14 23.90 25.52
CA ASP A 19 -7.29 23.12 26.01
C ASP A 19 -7.91 22.23 24.92
N SER A 20 -8.00 22.75 23.69
CA SER A 20 -8.48 21.97 22.54
C SER A 20 -7.58 20.78 22.21
N GLN A 21 -6.26 20.90 22.39
CA GLN A 21 -5.31 19.82 22.19
C GLN A 21 -5.43 18.75 23.27
N LEU A 22 -5.68 19.15 24.53
CA LEU A 22 -5.94 18.23 25.64
C LEU A 22 -7.19 17.39 25.37
N ILE A 23 -8.30 18.04 24.99
CA ILE A 23 -9.56 17.35 24.64
C ILE A 23 -9.32 16.41 23.45
N TYR A 24 -8.60 16.87 22.42
CA TYR A 24 -8.33 16.06 21.24
C TYR A 24 -7.52 14.79 21.59
N MET A 25 -6.43 14.94 22.36
CA MET A 25 -5.62 13.81 22.82
C MET A 25 -6.43 12.85 23.72
N GLU A 26 -7.30 13.36 24.60
CA GLU A 26 -8.20 12.55 25.41
C GLU A 26 -9.12 11.69 24.51
N LYS A 27 -9.74 12.28 23.48
CA LYS A 27 -10.62 11.52 22.57
C LYS A 27 -9.87 10.45 21.78
N VAL A 28 -8.63 10.73 21.36
CA VAL A 28 -7.75 9.72 20.73
C VAL A 28 -7.48 8.56 21.71
N MET A 29 -7.09 8.85 22.95
CA MET A 29 -6.77 7.79 23.92
C MET A 29 -7.98 6.95 24.32
N LEU A 30 -9.14 7.58 24.47
CA LEU A 30 -10.39 6.88 24.78
C LEU A 30 -10.76 5.90 23.66
N SER A 31 -10.67 6.29 22.38
CA SER A 31 -10.99 5.42 21.26
C SER A 31 -10.03 4.23 21.13
N LEU A 32 -8.73 4.46 21.37
CA LEU A 32 -7.73 3.39 21.38
C LEU A 32 -7.98 2.40 22.52
N THR A 33 -8.29 2.89 23.72
CA THR A 33 -8.53 2.07 24.90
C THR A 33 -9.83 1.27 24.77
N SER A 34 -10.88 1.85 24.20
CA SER A 34 -12.15 1.17 23.95
C SER A 34 -12.15 0.30 22.70
N LYS A 35 -11.07 0.30 21.91
CA LYS A 35 -10.96 -0.37 20.60
C LYS A 35 -12.10 0.03 19.65
N GLN A 36 -12.43 1.31 19.64
CA GLN A 36 -13.48 1.88 18.79
C GLN A 36 -12.89 2.74 17.68
N ASN A 37 -13.65 2.91 16.61
CA ASN A 37 -13.33 3.86 15.55
C ASN A 37 -13.68 5.27 16.02
N ALA A 38 -12.90 6.26 15.60
CA ALA A 38 -13.14 7.66 15.94
C ALA A 38 -13.10 8.56 14.70
N ILE A 39 -14.05 9.50 14.63
CA ILE A 39 -14.04 10.61 13.68
C ILE A 39 -13.77 11.86 14.52
N LEU A 40 -12.61 12.50 14.30
CA LEU A 40 -12.13 13.61 15.12
C LEU A 40 -11.95 14.85 14.25
N GLU A 41 -12.71 15.90 14.54
CA GLU A 41 -12.62 17.20 13.86
C GLU A 41 -11.90 18.21 14.75
N SER A 42 -10.98 18.98 14.16
CA SER A 42 -10.39 20.15 14.82
C SER A 42 -9.98 21.21 13.78
N PRO A 43 -9.99 22.52 14.11
CA PRO A 43 -9.56 23.58 13.19
C PRO A 43 -8.12 23.43 12.67
N THR A 44 -7.85 24.01 11.49
CA THR A 44 -6.49 24.17 10.94
C THR A 44 -5.56 24.83 11.96
N GLY A 45 -4.29 24.42 11.96
CA GLY A 45 -3.25 25.07 12.76
C GLY A 45 -3.30 24.81 14.26
N THR A 46 -4.20 23.94 14.74
CA THR A 46 -4.31 23.57 16.17
C THR A 46 -3.33 22.48 16.62
N GLY A 47 -2.43 22.01 15.74
CA GLY A 47 -1.48 20.94 16.05
C GLY A 47 -2.11 19.55 16.13
N LYS A 48 -3.12 19.26 15.28
CA LYS A 48 -3.78 17.94 15.17
C LYS A 48 -2.76 16.79 15.03
N THR A 49 -1.85 16.92 14.08
CA THR A 49 -0.82 15.93 13.76
C THR A 49 0.03 15.61 14.99
N LEU A 50 0.51 16.63 15.70
CA LEU A 50 1.26 16.45 16.94
C LEU A 50 0.46 15.77 18.06
N CYS A 51 -0.82 16.13 18.22
CA CYS A 51 -1.73 15.49 19.18
C CYS A 51 -1.94 14.01 18.85
N LEU A 52 -2.18 13.67 17.58
CA LEU A 52 -2.33 12.30 17.09
C LEU A 52 -1.07 11.47 17.38
N LEU A 53 0.11 11.99 17.02
CA LEU A 53 1.38 11.31 17.23
C LEU A 53 1.64 11.07 18.73
N CYS A 54 1.57 12.12 19.55
CA CYS A 54 1.91 12.02 20.98
C CYS A 54 0.93 11.12 21.73
N ALA A 55 -0.38 11.27 21.51
CA ALA A 55 -1.38 10.45 22.19
C ALA A 55 -1.27 8.97 21.80
N THR A 56 -1.12 8.68 20.49
CA THR A 56 -1.04 7.29 20.01
C THR A 56 0.26 6.61 20.45
N LEU A 57 1.39 7.32 20.39
CA LEU A 57 2.69 6.77 20.82
C LEU A 57 2.76 6.57 22.33
N ALA A 58 2.22 7.51 23.13
CA ALA A 58 2.12 7.37 24.58
C ALA A 58 1.26 6.16 24.96
N TRP A 59 0.08 6.03 24.34
CA TRP A 59 -0.80 4.89 24.56
C TRP A 59 -0.11 3.57 24.21
N ARG A 60 0.55 3.49 23.05
CA ARG A 60 1.28 2.28 22.63
C ARG A 60 2.43 1.94 23.59
N ARG A 61 3.17 2.94 24.08
CA ARG A 61 4.25 2.76 25.09
C ARG A 61 3.70 2.23 26.42
N GLN A 62 2.51 2.69 26.83
CA GLN A 62 1.82 2.15 28.01
C GLN A 62 1.45 0.67 27.81
N GLN A 63 0.90 0.32 26.64
CA GLN A 63 0.60 -1.09 26.32
C GLN A 63 1.86 -1.97 26.36
N GLN A 64 3.00 -1.44 25.90
CA GLN A 64 4.29 -2.13 25.96
C GLN A 64 4.76 -2.37 27.40
N ALA A 65 4.60 -1.37 28.27
CA ALA A 65 4.92 -1.49 29.68
C ALA A 65 4.04 -2.55 30.37
N VAL A 66 2.72 -2.55 30.10
CA VAL A 66 1.77 -3.54 30.64
C VAL A 66 2.12 -4.96 30.17
N LEU A 67 2.40 -5.14 28.88
CA LEU A 67 2.79 -6.45 28.34
C LEU A 67 4.15 -6.92 28.90
N GLY A 68 5.12 -6.03 29.09
CA GLY A 68 6.41 -6.33 29.71
C GLY A 68 6.29 -6.75 31.19
N ALA A 69 5.42 -6.07 31.94
CA ALA A 69 5.11 -6.42 33.33
C ALA A 69 4.43 -7.80 33.44
N ASN A 70 3.54 -8.13 32.51
CA ASN A 70 2.88 -9.43 32.48
C ASN A 70 3.86 -10.58 32.14
N LYS A 71 4.81 -10.35 31.22
CA LYS A 71 5.86 -11.33 30.88
C LYS A 71 6.78 -11.62 32.07
N THR A 72 7.22 -10.58 32.79
CA THR A 72 8.08 -10.74 33.98
C THR A 72 7.36 -11.48 35.11
N THR A 73 6.06 -11.23 35.30
CA THR A 73 5.23 -11.95 36.29
C THR A 73 5.06 -13.44 35.93
N ALA A 74 4.85 -13.77 34.65
CA ALA A 74 4.73 -15.16 34.18
C ALA A 74 6.05 -15.95 34.27
N LEU A 75 7.20 -15.30 34.03
CA LEU A 75 8.54 -15.88 34.22
C LEU A 75 8.88 -16.09 35.71
N GLY A 76 8.37 -15.22 36.61
CA GLY A 76 8.51 -15.37 38.06
C GLY A 76 7.77 -16.60 38.62
N ALA A 77 6.58 -16.91 38.09
CA ALA A 77 5.80 -18.09 38.50
C ALA A 77 6.41 -19.42 38.04
N ARG A 78 7.19 -19.44 36.95
CA ARG A 78 7.85 -20.65 36.43
C ARG A 78 9.16 -21.03 37.14
N ARG A 79 9.67 -20.22 38.08
CA ARG A 79 10.92 -20.51 38.81
C ARG A 79 10.76 -21.41 40.04
N SER A 80 9.56 -21.95 40.30
CA SER A 80 9.32 -22.88 41.42
C SER A 80 9.43 -24.37 41.05
N GLY A 81 10.03 -24.74 39.92
CA GLY A 81 10.26 -26.14 39.58
C GLY A 81 11.45 -26.37 38.64
N GLY A 82 12.56 -26.86 39.21
CA GLY A 82 13.52 -27.76 38.56
C GLY A 82 14.34 -27.23 37.37
N SER A 83 15.64 -27.07 37.58
CA SER A 83 16.67 -26.85 36.56
C SER A 83 16.71 -27.96 35.49
N SER A 84 16.66 -27.59 34.20
CA SER A 84 17.38 -28.32 33.15
C SER A 84 17.56 -27.44 31.90
N LEU A 85 18.79 -27.37 31.42
CA LEU A 85 19.22 -26.67 30.21
C LEU A 85 18.78 -27.44 28.97
N VAL A 86 18.03 -26.81 28.05
CA VAL A 86 17.91 -27.27 26.66
C VAL A 86 17.92 -26.06 25.73
N TYR A 87 18.77 -26.15 24.70
CA TYR A 87 18.88 -25.24 23.57
C TYR A 87 18.09 -25.81 22.39
N GLU A 88 17.65 -24.90 21.51
CA GLU A 88 17.19 -25.09 20.13
C GLU A 88 15.73 -25.50 19.84
N GLY A 89 15.10 -24.67 19.00
CA GLY A 89 14.04 -25.03 18.06
C GLY A 89 12.63 -25.01 18.64
N ASP A 90 11.90 -23.91 18.45
CA ASP A 90 10.44 -23.98 18.49
C ASP A 90 9.80 -22.98 17.52
N ASP A 91 9.32 -23.54 16.41
CA ASP A 91 8.22 -23.02 15.59
C ASP A 91 6.93 -23.17 16.43
N SER A 92 6.81 -22.39 17.49
CA SER A 92 5.58 -22.31 18.28
C SER A 92 4.84 -21.03 17.91
N ASP A 93 3.74 -21.22 17.20
CA ASP A 93 2.57 -20.36 17.16
C ASP A 93 2.33 -19.76 18.55
N SER A 94 2.85 -18.55 18.77
CA SER A 94 2.88 -17.95 20.09
C SER A 94 1.71 -16.98 20.17
N ASP A 95 0.67 -17.39 20.90
CA ASP A 95 -0.47 -16.62 21.43
C ASP A 95 -0.02 -15.47 22.38
N VAL A 96 1.16 -14.89 22.13
CA VAL A 96 1.69 -13.75 22.85
C VAL A 96 1.03 -12.50 22.27
N PRO A 97 0.30 -11.72 23.07
CA PRO A 97 -0.35 -10.51 22.58
C PRO A 97 0.69 -9.57 21.97
N GLN A 98 0.62 -9.39 20.65
CA GLN A 98 1.50 -8.49 19.92
C GLN A 98 1.09 -7.04 20.20
N LEU A 99 2.06 -6.13 20.28
CA LEU A 99 1.76 -4.71 20.37
C LEU A 99 1.16 -4.24 19.05
N PRO A 100 0.12 -3.40 19.09
CA PRO A 100 -0.47 -2.92 17.86
C PRO A 100 0.53 -2.03 17.10
N ARG A 101 0.54 -2.19 15.78
CA ARG A 101 1.34 -1.36 14.87
C ARG A 101 0.59 -0.09 14.51
N ILE A 102 1.26 1.06 14.51
CA ILE A 102 0.64 2.32 14.08
C ILE A 102 0.87 2.47 12.57
N ILE A 103 -0.20 2.66 11.82
CA ILE A 103 -0.15 2.99 10.39
C ILE A 103 -0.70 4.41 10.26
N TYR A 104 0.20 5.34 9.99
CA TYR A 104 -0.13 6.74 9.80
C TYR A 104 -0.21 7.04 8.31
N SER A 105 -1.36 7.52 7.88
CA SER A 105 -1.63 7.80 6.48
C SER A 105 -2.06 9.23 6.26
N SER A 106 -1.61 9.80 5.16
CA SER A 106 -1.98 11.13 4.69
C SER A 106 -2.09 11.12 3.17
N ARG A 107 -2.59 12.21 2.57
CA ARG A 107 -2.88 12.26 1.13
C ARG A 107 -1.61 12.26 0.30
N THR A 108 -0.57 13.00 0.70
CA THR A 108 0.66 13.16 -0.09
C THR A 108 1.93 12.85 0.69
N HIS A 109 3.01 12.54 -0.05
CA HIS A 109 4.34 12.42 0.55
C HIS A 109 4.84 13.71 1.21
N SER A 110 4.44 14.88 0.69
CA SER A 110 4.80 16.17 1.31
C SER A 110 4.14 16.37 2.68
N GLN A 111 2.91 15.91 2.87
CA GLN A 111 2.26 15.92 4.20
C GLN A 111 2.92 14.92 5.15
N LEU A 112 3.22 13.71 4.68
CA LEU A 112 3.96 12.73 5.48
C LEU A 112 5.33 13.25 5.93
N LYS A 113 6.03 14.01 5.06
CA LYS A 113 7.27 14.69 5.44
C LYS A 113 7.08 15.66 6.59
N GLN A 114 6.02 16.46 6.57
CA GLN A 114 5.68 17.37 7.68
C GLN A 114 5.42 16.59 8.96
N VAL A 115 4.66 15.48 8.89
CA VAL A 115 4.38 14.61 10.04
C VAL A 115 5.66 14.00 10.62
N VAL A 116 6.58 13.52 9.77
CA VAL A 116 7.89 13.00 10.20
C VAL A 116 8.71 14.09 10.90
N GLN A 117 8.64 15.33 10.40
CA GLN A 117 9.33 16.45 11.03
C GLN A 117 8.72 16.82 12.39
N GLU A 118 7.39 16.77 12.53
CA GLU A 118 6.73 16.92 13.83
C GLU A 118 7.15 15.80 14.80
N LEU A 119 7.22 14.55 14.33
CA LEU A 119 7.67 13.42 15.14
C LEU A 119 9.09 13.64 15.68
N LYS A 120 10.02 14.15 14.86
CA LYS A 120 11.39 14.49 15.30
C LYS A 120 11.41 15.54 16.42
N ASN A 121 10.45 16.47 16.41
CA ASN A 121 10.31 17.51 17.43
C ASN A 121 9.71 16.99 18.75
N THR A 122 9.31 15.71 18.81
CA THR A 122 8.92 15.03 20.05
C THR A 122 10.11 14.32 20.69
N SER A 123 9.93 13.80 21.90
CA SER A 123 10.89 12.90 22.57
C SER A 123 10.70 11.43 22.19
N TYR A 124 9.61 11.08 21.51
CA TYR A 124 9.36 9.70 21.08
C TYR A 124 10.36 9.28 19.99
N ARG A 125 10.95 8.09 20.14
CA ARG A 125 11.91 7.51 19.18
C ARG A 125 11.45 6.11 18.75
N PRO A 126 10.27 5.98 18.11
CA PRO A 126 9.80 4.69 17.64
C PRO A 126 10.65 4.21 16.46
N ASN A 127 10.62 2.90 16.16
CA ASN A 127 11.13 2.40 14.89
C ASN A 127 10.16 2.83 13.76
N VAL A 128 10.64 3.71 12.88
CA VAL A 128 9.85 4.30 11.79
C VAL A 128 10.15 3.59 10.47
N ALA A 129 9.10 3.30 9.68
CA ALA A 129 9.24 2.99 8.26
C ALA A 129 8.43 3.98 7.44
N VAL A 130 9.08 4.69 6.50
CA VAL A 130 8.40 5.55 5.53
C VAL A 130 8.32 4.81 4.19
N LEU A 131 7.11 4.61 3.70
CA LEU A 131 6.85 3.91 2.46
C LEU A 131 6.67 4.88 1.31
N GLY A 132 7.12 4.47 0.12
CA GLY A 132 6.98 5.24 -1.11
C GLY A 132 7.20 4.36 -2.34
N SER A 133 6.85 4.90 -3.50
CA SER A 133 7.07 4.25 -4.79
C SER A 133 8.57 4.21 -5.13
N ARG A 134 8.91 3.44 -6.17
CA ARG A 134 10.27 3.49 -6.74
C ARG A 134 10.60 4.88 -7.29
N GLU A 135 9.61 5.68 -7.68
CA GLU A 135 9.83 7.03 -8.21
C GLU A 135 10.41 7.97 -7.16
N HIS A 136 10.03 7.75 -5.89
CA HIS A 136 10.53 8.54 -4.78
C HIS A 136 11.78 7.94 -4.10
N LEU A 137 11.97 6.61 -4.17
CA LEU A 137 13.00 5.90 -3.40
C LEU A 137 14.15 5.33 -4.25
N CYS A 138 14.08 5.35 -5.58
CA CYS A 138 15.12 4.78 -6.43
C CYS A 138 16.32 5.72 -6.57
N VAL A 139 17.52 5.23 -6.25
CA VAL A 139 18.80 5.96 -6.35
C VAL A 139 19.67 5.49 -7.53
N HIS A 140 19.21 4.48 -8.28
CA HIS A 140 19.97 3.92 -9.39
C HIS A 140 19.86 4.82 -10.62
N GLU A 141 20.98 5.36 -11.12
CA GLU A 141 21.03 6.45 -12.12
C GLU A 141 20.16 6.26 -13.37
N LYS A 142 20.12 5.05 -13.93
CA LYS A 142 19.30 4.74 -15.10
C LYS A 142 17.83 4.51 -14.77
N VAL A 143 17.56 3.74 -13.70
CA VAL A 143 16.20 3.33 -13.31
C VAL A 143 15.42 4.49 -12.68
N SER A 144 16.08 5.38 -11.94
CA SER A 144 15.44 6.54 -11.32
C SER A 144 14.88 7.55 -12.31
N LYS A 145 15.33 7.51 -13.58
CA LYS A 145 14.83 8.38 -14.67
C LYS A 145 13.56 7.84 -15.33
N LEU A 146 13.21 6.58 -15.07
CA LEU A 146 11.99 5.95 -15.55
C LEU A 146 10.84 6.18 -14.56
N GLN A 147 9.61 6.06 -15.03
CA GLN A 147 8.40 6.22 -14.22
C GLN A 147 7.43 5.06 -14.44
N GLY A 148 6.54 4.83 -13.47
CA GLY A 148 5.49 3.82 -13.49
C GLY A 148 6.01 2.41 -13.75
N THR A 149 5.28 1.67 -14.61
CA THR A 149 5.57 0.26 -14.90
C THR A 149 6.97 0.02 -15.47
N LYS A 150 7.45 0.92 -16.34
CA LYS A 150 8.80 0.84 -16.92
C LYS A 150 9.88 0.85 -15.85
N GLN A 151 9.72 1.71 -14.84
CA GLN A 151 10.65 1.76 -13.71
C GLN A 151 10.61 0.46 -12.89
N ASN A 152 9.41 -0.07 -12.65
CA ASN A 152 9.23 -1.31 -11.89
C ASN A 152 9.91 -2.49 -12.60
N LEU A 153 9.71 -2.62 -13.92
CA LEU A 153 10.28 -3.71 -14.72
C LEU A 153 11.79 -3.58 -14.88
N ALA A 154 12.29 -2.39 -15.19
CA ALA A 154 13.74 -2.13 -15.23
C ALA A 154 14.40 -2.42 -13.88
N CYS A 155 13.77 -2.07 -12.77
CA CYS A 155 14.24 -2.42 -11.43
C CYS A 155 14.28 -3.93 -11.21
N ARG A 156 13.20 -4.65 -11.56
CA ARG A 156 13.09 -6.12 -11.42
C ARG A 156 14.17 -6.83 -12.26
N SER A 157 14.32 -6.45 -13.53
CA SER A 157 15.34 -6.98 -14.44
C SER A 157 16.76 -6.73 -13.92
N THR A 158 17.08 -5.48 -13.56
CA THR A 158 18.42 -5.12 -13.03
C THR A 158 18.75 -5.85 -11.72
N CYS A 159 17.74 -6.11 -10.88
CA CYS A 159 17.92 -6.90 -9.65
C CYS A 159 18.09 -8.39 -9.94
N LYS A 160 17.31 -8.97 -10.86
CA LYS A 160 17.41 -10.37 -11.29
C LYS A 160 18.80 -10.69 -11.83
N ASP A 161 19.35 -9.80 -12.65
CA ASP A 161 20.70 -9.92 -13.21
C ASP A 161 21.81 -9.54 -12.23
N ARG A 162 21.48 -9.22 -10.97
CA ARG A 162 22.41 -8.77 -9.93
C ARG A 162 23.24 -7.54 -10.34
N ARG A 163 22.72 -6.70 -11.22
CA ARG A 163 23.37 -5.46 -11.71
C ARG A 163 23.07 -4.24 -10.83
N CYS A 164 22.10 -4.33 -9.91
CA CYS A 164 21.76 -3.24 -9.01
C CYS A 164 22.67 -3.22 -7.78
N MET A 165 23.73 -2.41 -7.83
CA MET A 165 24.72 -2.27 -6.74
C MET A 165 24.05 -1.96 -5.39
N TYR A 166 23.03 -1.10 -5.42
CA TYR A 166 22.31 -0.65 -4.23
C TYR A 166 21.50 -1.77 -3.55
N LYS A 167 20.96 -2.76 -4.29
CA LYS A 167 20.18 -3.87 -3.69
C LYS A 167 21.11 -4.91 -3.05
N LEU A 168 22.28 -5.18 -3.65
CA LEU A 168 23.18 -6.23 -3.18
C LEU A 168 23.59 -6.09 -1.70
N GLY A 169 23.73 -4.85 -1.21
CA GLY A 169 24.13 -4.56 0.16
C GLY A 169 23.01 -4.54 1.22
N VAL A 170 21.73 -4.60 0.82
CA VAL A 170 20.59 -4.35 1.72
C VAL A 170 20.54 -5.36 2.86
N ASP A 171 20.61 -6.65 2.56
CA ASP A 171 20.36 -7.70 3.57
C ASP A 171 21.45 -7.69 4.66
N SER A 172 22.71 -7.47 4.25
CA SER A 172 23.85 -7.29 5.18
C SER A 172 23.73 -6.00 5.99
N TYR A 173 23.21 -4.92 5.40
CA TYR A 173 22.97 -3.66 6.11
C TYR A 173 21.88 -3.82 7.18
N VAL A 174 20.74 -4.41 6.84
CA VAL A 174 19.62 -4.67 7.76
C VAL A 174 20.08 -5.49 8.96
N LYS A 175 20.90 -6.53 8.77
CA LYS A 175 21.46 -7.32 9.88
C LYS A 175 22.30 -6.49 10.86
N ARG A 176 23.07 -5.51 10.38
CA ARG A 176 23.82 -4.58 11.25
C ARG A 176 22.89 -3.58 11.94
N LEU A 177 21.84 -3.18 11.24
CA LEU A 177 20.89 -2.16 11.66
C LEU A 177 20.10 -2.55 12.91
N LYS A 178 19.73 -3.83 13.04
CA LYS A 178 19.01 -4.37 14.21
C LYS A 178 19.72 -4.16 15.55
N LYS A 179 21.02 -3.82 15.53
CA LYS A 179 21.83 -3.58 16.72
C LYS A 179 21.95 -2.11 17.11
N GLN A 180 21.37 -1.19 16.33
CA GLN A 180 21.54 0.25 16.51
C GLN A 180 20.20 0.98 16.44
N ALA A 181 20.04 1.99 17.31
CA ALA A 181 18.90 2.89 17.25
C ALA A 181 18.84 3.59 15.89
N GLN A 182 17.68 3.57 15.24
CA GLN A 182 17.48 4.18 13.94
C GLN A 182 17.19 5.67 14.05
N PRO A 183 17.86 6.53 13.27
CA PRO A 183 17.41 7.90 13.12
C PRO A 183 16.07 7.92 12.39
N ILE A 184 15.16 8.78 12.85
CA ILE A 184 13.91 9.07 12.15
C ILE A 184 14.28 9.88 10.91
N MET A 185 13.98 9.36 9.73
CA MET A 185 14.29 10.01 8.44
C MET A 185 13.01 10.14 7.62
N ASP A 186 12.87 11.27 6.91
CA ASP A 186 11.90 11.40 5.84
C ASP A 186 12.41 10.72 4.54
N ILE A 187 11.64 10.81 3.45
CA ILE A 187 11.99 10.16 2.18
C ILE A 187 13.28 10.75 1.61
N GLU A 188 13.41 12.07 1.60
CA GLU A 188 14.54 12.76 1.01
C GLU A 188 15.83 12.51 1.78
N GLU A 189 15.79 12.59 3.11
CA GLU A 189 16.91 12.26 3.98
C GLU A 189 17.33 10.80 3.83
N LEU A 190 16.36 9.89 3.76
CA LEU A 190 16.60 8.46 3.56
C LEU A 190 17.31 8.21 2.22
N VAL A 191 16.79 8.81 1.13
CA VAL A 191 17.35 8.68 -0.22
C VAL A 191 18.78 9.20 -0.27
N MET A 192 19.04 10.38 0.31
CA MET A 192 20.39 10.96 0.36
C MET A 192 21.34 10.06 1.16
N THR A 193 20.99 9.73 2.40
CA THR A 193 21.85 8.96 3.32
C THR A 193 22.16 7.56 2.77
N MET A 194 21.16 6.90 2.17
CA MET A 194 21.35 5.54 1.65
C MET A 194 22.07 5.52 0.31
N LYS A 195 21.95 6.58 -0.51
CA LYS A 195 22.75 6.74 -1.72
C LYS A 195 24.24 6.77 -1.39
N GLU A 196 24.63 7.57 -0.40
CA GLU A 196 26.02 7.64 0.10
C GLU A 196 26.51 6.29 0.63
N LYS A 197 25.63 5.56 1.33
CA LYS A 197 25.93 4.22 1.86
C LYS A 197 25.85 3.10 0.82
N THR A 198 25.51 3.39 -0.44
CA THR A 198 25.29 2.40 -1.51
C THR A 198 24.23 1.34 -1.15
N ILE A 199 23.19 1.73 -0.43
CA ILE A 199 22.06 0.88 -0.04
C ILE A 199 20.80 1.34 -0.77
N CYS A 200 19.96 0.41 -1.23
CA CYS A 200 18.71 0.74 -1.90
C CYS A 200 17.64 1.17 -0.88
N PRO A 201 17.17 2.44 -0.88
CA PRO A 201 16.14 2.90 0.05
C PRO A 201 14.84 2.10 -0.07
N PHE A 202 14.40 1.83 -1.31
CA PHE A 202 13.15 1.11 -1.58
C PHE A 202 13.09 -0.28 -0.95
N PHE A 203 14.17 -1.06 -1.04
CA PHE A 203 14.21 -2.38 -0.44
C PHE A 203 14.50 -2.33 1.06
N LEU A 204 15.27 -1.34 1.52
CA LEU A 204 15.56 -1.14 2.93
C LEU A 204 14.28 -0.91 3.74
N THR A 205 13.42 0.02 3.31
CA THR A 205 12.18 0.35 4.03
C THR A 205 11.24 -0.85 4.12
N ARG A 206 11.18 -1.67 3.06
CA ARG A 206 10.41 -2.93 3.06
C ARG A 206 10.98 -3.96 4.03
N SER A 207 12.29 -4.06 4.16
CA SER A 207 12.93 -4.94 5.15
C SER A 207 12.76 -4.46 6.60
N MET A 208 12.46 -3.18 6.82
CA MET A 208 12.19 -2.61 8.15
C MET A 208 10.74 -2.82 8.61
N LEU A 209 9.80 -3.06 7.70
CA LEU A 209 8.37 -3.18 8.01
C LEU A 209 8.03 -4.14 9.15
N PRO A 210 8.65 -5.33 9.28
CA PRO A 210 8.32 -6.26 10.38
C PRO A 210 8.55 -5.65 11.77
N GLU A 211 9.62 -4.87 11.93
CA GLU A 211 10.05 -4.27 13.21
C GLU A 211 9.58 -2.82 13.39
N ALA A 212 8.88 -2.27 12.39
CA ALA A 212 8.36 -0.91 12.43
C ALA A 212 7.21 -0.80 13.44
N GLU A 213 7.32 0.18 14.32
CA GLU A 213 6.30 0.53 15.31
C GLU A 213 5.29 1.52 14.74
N ILE A 214 5.78 2.42 13.89
CA ILE A 214 4.98 3.36 13.11
C ILE A 214 5.39 3.29 11.63
N ILE A 215 4.38 3.16 10.76
CA ILE A 215 4.53 3.17 9.31
C ILE A 215 3.88 4.44 8.76
N PHE A 216 4.63 5.25 8.02
CA PHE A 216 4.10 6.36 7.24
C PHE A 216 3.84 5.91 5.81
N VAL A 217 2.59 6.03 5.33
CA VAL A 217 2.20 5.53 4.02
C VAL A 217 1.09 6.40 3.41
N PRO A 218 1.12 6.74 2.10
CA PRO A 218 0.01 7.47 1.50
C PRO A 218 -1.29 6.67 1.39
N TYR A 219 -2.45 7.35 1.35
CA TYR A 219 -3.78 6.70 1.36
C TYR A 219 -3.99 5.65 0.28
N ASN A 220 -3.52 5.92 -0.93
CA ASN A 220 -3.72 5.04 -2.09
C ASN A 220 -3.20 3.62 -1.83
N TYR A 221 -2.11 3.47 -1.07
CA TYR A 221 -1.54 2.17 -0.73
C TYR A 221 -2.35 1.36 0.28
N LEU A 222 -3.22 2.01 1.06
CA LEU A 222 -4.09 1.34 2.02
C LEU A 222 -5.47 1.05 1.44
N ILE A 223 -5.96 1.99 0.63
CA ILE A 223 -7.29 1.95 0.02
C ILE A 223 -7.32 0.98 -1.16
N ASP A 224 -6.31 0.98 -2.04
CA ASP A 224 -6.26 0.02 -3.16
C ASP A 224 -5.73 -1.35 -2.69
N PRO A 225 -6.54 -2.42 -2.76
CA PRO A 225 -6.10 -3.78 -2.41
C PRO A 225 -4.87 -4.30 -3.17
N LEU A 226 -4.65 -3.89 -4.44
CA LEU A 226 -3.47 -4.31 -5.19
C LEU A 226 -2.22 -3.62 -4.65
N ALA A 227 -2.27 -2.29 -4.49
CA ALA A 227 -1.20 -1.53 -3.88
C ALA A 227 -0.86 -2.04 -2.46
N ARG A 228 -1.86 -2.35 -1.64
CA ARG A 228 -1.69 -2.88 -0.28
C ARG A 228 -0.96 -4.23 -0.26
N ARG A 229 -1.43 -5.18 -1.09
CA ARG A 229 -0.79 -6.50 -1.25
C ARG A 229 0.64 -6.37 -1.74
N SER A 230 0.91 -5.44 -2.64
CA SER A 230 2.25 -5.23 -3.21
C SER A 230 3.29 -4.75 -2.19
N ILE A 231 2.88 -4.11 -1.10
CA ILE A 231 3.80 -3.65 -0.04
C ILE A 231 3.96 -4.69 1.07
N GLY A 232 2.95 -5.54 1.30
CA GLY A 232 2.97 -6.53 2.36
C GLY A 232 2.66 -5.94 3.74
N ILE A 233 1.82 -4.90 3.80
CA ILE A 233 1.32 -4.36 5.07
C ILE A 233 0.13 -5.24 5.51
N SER A 234 0.27 -5.90 6.67
CA SER A 234 -0.89 -6.46 7.37
C SER A 234 -1.57 -5.36 8.20
N LEU A 235 -2.91 -5.36 8.16
CA LEU A 235 -3.75 -4.46 8.96
C LEU A 235 -4.22 -5.11 10.27
N GLU A 236 -3.90 -6.38 10.47
CA GLU A 236 -4.23 -7.11 11.68
C GLU A 236 -3.51 -6.50 12.89
N ASN A 237 -4.24 -6.33 14.00
CA ASN A 237 -3.75 -5.71 15.23
C ASN A 237 -3.03 -4.37 14.96
N SER A 238 -3.61 -3.53 14.11
CA SER A 238 -3.07 -2.20 13.79
C SER A 238 -3.98 -1.06 14.23
N ILE A 239 -3.38 0.08 14.53
CA ILE A 239 -4.03 1.38 14.69
C ILE A 239 -3.86 2.11 13.37
N LEU A 240 -4.96 2.38 12.68
CA LEU A 240 -4.93 3.09 11.41
C LEU A 240 -5.37 4.55 11.60
N ILE A 241 -4.52 5.48 11.21
CA ILE A 241 -4.77 6.92 11.29
C ILE A 241 -4.82 7.47 9.86
N PHE A 242 -5.95 8.04 9.46
CA PHE A 242 -6.07 8.88 8.27
C PHE A 242 -6.09 10.35 8.70
N ASP A 243 -5.03 11.08 8.36
CA ASP A 243 -4.87 12.51 8.66
C ASP A 243 -5.10 13.37 7.43
N GLU A 244 -6.07 14.30 7.52
CA GLU A 244 -6.71 14.97 6.39
C GLU A 244 -7.62 14.03 5.59
N ALA A 245 -8.55 13.36 6.28
CA ALA A 245 -9.39 12.29 5.72
C ALA A 245 -10.50 12.76 4.76
N HIS A 246 -10.59 14.05 4.44
CA HIS A 246 -11.66 14.62 3.60
C HIS A 246 -11.66 14.11 2.15
N ASN A 247 -10.54 13.58 1.64
CA ASN A 247 -10.46 12.99 0.30
C ASN A 247 -10.53 11.46 0.26
N VAL A 248 -10.76 10.79 1.39
CA VAL A 248 -10.75 9.32 1.43
C VAL A 248 -11.81 8.73 0.51
N GLU A 249 -13.02 9.33 0.47
CA GLU A 249 -14.10 8.90 -0.42
C GLU A 249 -13.70 9.01 -1.90
N SER A 250 -13.20 10.19 -2.32
CA SER A 250 -12.79 10.41 -3.71
C SER A 250 -11.68 9.46 -4.14
N ILE A 251 -10.72 9.17 -3.25
CA ILE A 251 -9.60 8.25 -3.54
C ILE A 251 -10.09 6.81 -3.62
N ALA A 252 -11.04 6.42 -2.76
CA ALA A 252 -11.66 5.09 -2.83
C ALA A 252 -12.49 4.91 -4.11
N SER A 253 -13.24 5.95 -4.50
CA SER A 253 -13.99 5.98 -5.75
C SER A 253 -13.04 5.88 -6.95
N GLU A 254 -11.96 6.66 -6.98
CA GLU A 254 -10.96 6.62 -8.04
C GLU A 254 -10.24 5.26 -8.12
N ALA A 255 -9.88 4.67 -6.98
CA ALA A 255 -9.25 3.34 -6.93
C ALA A 255 -10.17 2.20 -7.40
N ALA A 256 -11.48 2.39 -7.34
CA ALA A 256 -12.49 1.48 -7.88
C ALA A 256 -12.96 1.85 -9.29
N SER A 257 -12.54 3.01 -9.81
CA SER A 257 -12.95 3.53 -11.11
C SER A 257 -11.92 3.21 -12.17
N TYR A 258 -12.40 2.81 -13.34
CA TYR A 258 -11.56 2.50 -14.48
C TYR A 258 -12.13 3.10 -15.75
N THR A 259 -11.24 3.51 -16.64
CA THR A 259 -11.58 3.99 -17.97
C THR A 259 -10.87 3.13 -19.00
N LEU A 260 -11.62 2.69 -20.00
CA LEU A 260 -11.11 1.92 -21.13
C LEU A 260 -11.57 2.60 -22.40
N SER A 261 -10.63 3.11 -23.19
CA SER A 261 -10.94 3.70 -24.50
C SER A 261 -10.71 2.69 -25.63
N SER A 262 -11.39 2.87 -26.77
CA SER A 262 -11.10 2.06 -27.97
C SER A 262 -9.63 2.20 -28.43
N ASN A 263 -9.00 3.36 -28.17
CA ASN A 263 -7.56 3.54 -28.41
C ASN A 263 -6.69 2.64 -27.53
N ASP A 264 -7.11 2.35 -26.29
CA ASP A 264 -6.37 1.43 -25.42
C ASP A 264 -6.44 0.01 -25.95
N ILE A 265 -7.60 -0.44 -26.42
CA ILE A 265 -7.75 -1.80 -26.98
C ILE A 265 -7.08 -1.92 -28.34
N SER A 266 -7.24 -0.93 -29.21
CA SER A 266 -6.52 -0.87 -30.48
C SER A 266 -5.00 -0.94 -30.27
N GLY A 267 -4.50 -0.26 -29.24
CA GLY A 267 -3.10 -0.36 -28.84
C GLY A 267 -2.71 -1.74 -28.31
N CYS A 268 -3.58 -2.39 -27.51
CA CYS A 268 -3.37 -3.78 -27.08
C CYS A 268 -3.26 -4.74 -28.27
N ILE A 269 -4.17 -4.61 -29.25
CA ILE A 269 -4.17 -5.43 -30.46
C ILE A 269 -2.85 -5.22 -31.24
N ALA A 270 -2.41 -3.97 -31.40
CA ALA A 270 -1.16 -3.65 -32.09
C ALA A 270 0.08 -4.20 -31.38
N GLU A 271 0.09 -4.20 -30.04
CA GLU A 271 1.16 -4.80 -29.23
C GLU A 271 1.19 -6.33 -29.41
N VAL A 272 0.04 -7.00 -29.34
CA VAL A 272 -0.06 -8.45 -29.59
C VAL A 272 0.32 -8.80 -31.03
N ASP A 273 -0.10 -8.01 -32.03
CA ASP A 273 0.31 -8.18 -33.43
C ASP A 273 1.82 -8.07 -33.62
N THR A 274 2.46 -7.18 -32.87
CA THR A 274 3.91 -7.04 -32.88
C THR A 274 4.59 -8.24 -32.24
N PHE A 275 4.03 -8.77 -31.16
CA PHE A 275 4.51 -9.97 -30.51
C PHE A 275 4.40 -11.22 -31.40
N ILE A 276 3.23 -11.43 -32.04
CA ILE A 276 2.99 -12.51 -33.00
C ILE A 276 4.00 -12.45 -34.16
N ARG A 277 4.25 -11.27 -34.72
CA ARG A 277 5.28 -11.09 -35.76
C ARG A 277 6.68 -11.44 -35.26
N GLY A 278 6.99 -11.10 -34.00
CA GLY A 278 8.25 -11.43 -33.36
C GLY A 278 8.46 -12.94 -33.17
N LEU A 279 7.39 -13.67 -32.81
CA LEU A 279 7.40 -15.14 -32.74
C LEU A 279 7.62 -15.77 -34.12
N SER A 280 6.87 -15.34 -35.13
CA SER A 280 6.99 -15.85 -36.50
C SER A 280 8.39 -15.64 -37.08
N ASN A 281 9.00 -14.48 -36.82
CA ASN A 281 10.33 -14.15 -37.32
C ASN A 281 11.47 -14.65 -36.41
N LYS A 282 11.17 -15.42 -35.35
CA LYS A 282 12.11 -15.94 -34.35
C LYS A 282 12.95 -14.87 -33.64
N SER A 283 12.53 -13.61 -33.68
CA SER A 283 13.17 -12.53 -32.92
C SER A 283 12.76 -12.55 -31.45
N ILE A 284 11.62 -13.17 -31.15
CA ILE A 284 11.17 -13.50 -29.80
C ILE A 284 11.22 -15.01 -29.67
N GLN A 285 11.83 -15.50 -28.61
CA GLN A 285 11.84 -16.92 -28.25
C GLN A 285 11.13 -17.07 -26.91
N LEU A 286 10.20 -18.01 -26.87
CA LEU A 286 9.50 -18.39 -25.65
C LEU A 286 10.38 -19.39 -24.91
N ASP A 287 10.49 -19.23 -23.59
CA ASP A 287 11.21 -20.18 -22.75
C ASP A 287 10.48 -21.54 -22.73
N ALA A 288 11.20 -22.64 -22.51
CA ALA A 288 10.64 -24.00 -22.50
C ALA A 288 9.57 -24.24 -21.41
N GLY A 289 9.41 -23.32 -20.46
CA GLY A 289 8.37 -23.33 -19.42
C GLY A 289 7.24 -22.32 -19.66
N SER A 290 7.18 -21.69 -20.83
CA SER A 290 6.15 -20.72 -21.20
C SER A 290 4.82 -21.40 -21.47
N ASN A 291 3.73 -20.83 -20.96
CA ASN A 291 2.36 -21.28 -21.28
C ASN A 291 1.83 -20.63 -22.57
N LEU A 292 2.57 -19.68 -23.13
CA LEU A 292 2.25 -19.06 -24.41
C LEU A 292 2.58 -20.00 -25.56
N THR A 293 1.64 -20.10 -26.50
CA THR A 293 1.85 -20.69 -27.81
C THR A 293 1.46 -19.66 -28.86
N MET A 294 1.84 -19.93 -30.12
CA MET A 294 1.38 -19.10 -31.24
C MET A 294 -0.15 -19.08 -31.32
N GLU A 295 -0.79 -20.23 -31.11
CA GLU A 295 -2.25 -20.37 -31.12
C GLU A 295 -2.90 -19.59 -29.99
N SER A 296 -2.40 -19.72 -28.74
CA SER A 296 -2.99 -19.01 -27.60
C SER A 296 -2.85 -17.49 -27.76
N THR A 297 -1.72 -17.03 -28.28
CA THR A 297 -1.50 -15.61 -28.58
C THR A 297 -2.49 -15.09 -29.65
N GLN A 298 -2.77 -15.89 -30.68
CA GLN A 298 -3.79 -15.57 -31.70
C GLN A 298 -5.20 -15.55 -31.10
N THR A 299 -5.51 -16.46 -30.17
CA THR A 299 -6.78 -16.47 -29.44
C THR A 299 -6.96 -15.18 -28.63
N LEU A 300 -5.92 -14.74 -27.91
CA LEU A 300 -5.96 -13.47 -27.16
C LEU A 300 -6.17 -12.27 -28.09
N ARG A 301 -5.51 -12.25 -29.25
CA ARG A 301 -5.73 -11.21 -30.27
C ARG A 301 -7.18 -11.18 -30.74
N ALA A 302 -7.75 -12.34 -31.06
CA ALA A 302 -9.15 -12.44 -31.50
C ALA A 302 -10.11 -11.95 -30.40
N LEU A 303 -9.86 -12.32 -29.15
CA LEU A 303 -10.62 -11.83 -28.00
C LEU A 303 -10.59 -10.29 -27.90
N LEU A 304 -9.42 -9.67 -27.98
CA LEU A 304 -9.28 -8.21 -27.94
C LEU A 304 -10.02 -7.53 -29.09
N MET A 305 -10.02 -8.12 -30.29
CA MET A 305 -10.77 -7.60 -31.44
C MET A 305 -12.29 -7.68 -31.23
N GLU A 306 -12.80 -8.76 -30.64
CA GLU A 306 -14.23 -8.87 -30.33
C GLU A 306 -14.65 -7.86 -29.26
N ILE A 307 -13.82 -7.63 -28.24
CA ILE A 307 -14.07 -6.58 -27.23
C ILE A 307 -14.10 -5.19 -27.88
N ASP A 308 -13.16 -4.87 -28.80
CA ASP A 308 -13.15 -3.59 -29.51
C ASP A 308 -14.41 -3.39 -30.37
N LYS A 309 -14.84 -4.41 -31.10
CA LYS A 309 -16.11 -4.39 -31.85
C LYS A 309 -17.31 -4.17 -30.90
N GLY A 310 -17.33 -4.84 -29.76
CA GLY A 310 -18.35 -4.69 -28.74
C GLY A 310 -18.48 -3.25 -28.23
N LEU A 311 -17.35 -2.60 -27.97
CA LEU A 311 -17.32 -1.21 -27.50
C LEU A 311 -17.70 -0.21 -28.59
N ASN A 312 -17.33 -0.46 -29.85
CA ASN A 312 -17.70 0.41 -30.96
C ASN A 312 -19.20 0.31 -31.32
N ASN A 313 -19.85 -0.80 -30.97
CA ASN A 313 -21.28 -1.01 -31.17
C ASN A 313 -22.15 -0.52 -29.99
N PHE A 314 -21.57 0.18 -29.03
CA PHE A 314 -22.29 0.61 -27.85
C PHE A 314 -23.35 1.67 -28.19
N PRO A 315 -24.62 1.51 -27.76
CA PRO A 315 -25.69 2.42 -28.13
C PRO A 315 -25.53 3.76 -27.40
N LEU A 316 -24.94 4.74 -28.07
CA LEU A 316 -24.86 6.11 -27.58
C LEU A 316 -26.24 6.77 -27.66
N SER A 317 -26.71 7.36 -26.56
CA SER A 317 -27.95 8.15 -26.57
C SER A 317 -27.74 9.46 -27.33
N SER A 318 -28.84 10.14 -27.64
CA SER A 318 -28.84 11.47 -28.28
C SER A 318 -28.14 12.56 -27.47
N SER A 319 -27.92 12.36 -26.17
CA SER A 319 -27.11 13.24 -25.31
C SER A 319 -25.64 12.79 -25.18
N GLY A 320 -25.21 11.78 -25.94
CA GLY A 320 -23.81 11.35 -26.04
C GLY A 320 -23.32 10.40 -24.95
N GLY A 321 -24.21 9.92 -24.06
CA GLY A 321 -23.83 9.02 -22.97
C GLY A 321 -24.80 7.86 -22.78
N PHE A 322 -24.30 6.71 -22.31
CA PHE A 322 -25.11 5.55 -21.92
C PHE A 322 -24.65 5.08 -20.55
N THR A 323 -25.60 4.92 -19.63
CA THR A 323 -25.31 4.53 -18.24
C THR A 323 -26.11 3.28 -17.91
N LYS A 324 -25.43 2.30 -17.30
CA LYS A 324 -26.01 1.03 -16.87
C LYS A 324 -25.65 0.76 -15.40
N PRO A 325 -26.42 -0.10 -14.71
CA PRO A 325 -26.01 -0.64 -13.41
C PRO A 325 -24.64 -1.34 -13.50
N GLY A 326 -23.89 -1.37 -12.40
CA GLY A 326 -22.54 -1.94 -12.38
C GLY A 326 -22.47 -3.41 -12.85
N GLU A 327 -23.51 -4.20 -12.62
CA GLU A 327 -23.61 -5.61 -13.05
C GLU A 327 -23.46 -5.79 -14.57
N TYR A 328 -23.84 -4.77 -15.34
CA TYR A 328 -23.76 -4.80 -16.80
C TYR A 328 -22.32 -4.97 -17.32
N ILE A 329 -21.30 -4.59 -16.53
CA ILE A 329 -19.90 -4.82 -16.95
C ILE A 329 -19.61 -6.31 -17.08
N PHE A 330 -20.17 -7.15 -16.20
CA PHE A 330 -20.00 -8.59 -16.26
C PHE A 330 -20.79 -9.17 -17.43
N GLU A 331 -22.03 -8.71 -17.64
CA GLU A 331 -22.85 -9.11 -18.80
C GLU A 331 -22.19 -8.74 -20.14
N PHE A 332 -21.50 -7.60 -20.20
CA PHE A 332 -20.77 -7.16 -21.38
C PHE A 332 -19.59 -8.09 -21.67
N PHE A 333 -18.75 -8.38 -20.66
CA PHE A 333 -17.57 -9.23 -20.84
C PHE A 333 -17.89 -10.72 -21.01
N GLU A 334 -19.01 -11.19 -20.46
CA GLU A 334 -19.49 -12.57 -20.63
C GLU A 334 -19.76 -12.91 -22.11
N GLN A 335 -20.18 -11.93 -22.92
CA GLN A 335 -20.40 -12.10 -24.37
C GLN A 335 -19.12 -12.52 -25.11
N PHE A 336 -17.96 -12.22 -24.53
CA PHE A 336 -16.64 -12.59 -25.05
C PHE A 336 -16.01 -13.74 -24.26
N ASN A 337 -16.79 -14.42 -23.41
CA ASN A 337 -16.34 -15.48 -22.51
C ASN A 337 -15.24 -15.02 -21.53
N VAL A 338 -15.27 -13.75 -21.11
CA VAL A 338 -14.38 -13.19 -20.07
C VAL A 338 -15.17 -13.06 -18.78
N ASN A 339 -14.95 -14.00 -17.86
CA ASN A 339 -15.65 -14.09 -16.59
C ASN A 339 -14.69 -14.46 -15.45
N PHE A 340 -15.20 -14.66 -14.22
CA PHE A 340 -14.35 -14.95 -13.06
C PHE A 340 -13.53 -16.25 -13.18
N GLU A 341 -13.95 -17.20 -14.03
CA GLU A 341 -13.27 -18.48 -14.24
C GLU A 341 -12.21 -18.37 -15.36
N THR A 342 -12.51 -17.65 -16.44
CA THR A 342 -11.64 -17.54 -17.62
C THR A 342 -10.67 -16.36 -17.56
N CYS A 343 -11.02 -15.28 -16.85
CA CYS A 343 -10.20 -14.07 -16.78
C CYS A 343 -8.78 -14.30 -16.21
N PRO A 344 -8.55 -15.14 -15.18
CA PRO A 344 -7.20 -15.44 -14.71
C PRO A 344 -6.26 -15.97 -15.80
N LEU A 345 -6.78 -16.76 -16.75
CA LEU A 345 -6.00 -17.24 -17.90
C LEU A 345 -5.63 -16.07 -18.82
N VAL A 346 -6.60 -15.20 -19.15
CA VAL A 346 -6.37 -14.01 -19.98
C VAL A 346 -5.31 -13.09 -19.35
N LEU A 347 -5.40 -12.86 -18.03
CA LEU A 347 -4.41 -12.06 -17.29
C LEU A 347 -3.01 -12.68 -17.36
N SER A 348 -2.89 -13.99 -17.14
CA SER A 348 -1.60 -14.68 -17.18
C SER A 348 -0.92 -14.58 -18.55
N MET A 349 -1.70 -14.65 -19.63
CA MET A 349 -1.19 -14.52 -21.00
C MET A 349 -0.74 -13.09 -21.29
N ILE A 350 -1.50 -12.08 -20.84
CA ILE A 350 -1.12 -10.67 -21.00
C ILE A 350 0.17 -10.39 -20.22
N GLU A 351 0.27 -10.84 -18.96
CA GLU A 351 1.49 -10.70 -18.14
C GLU A 351 2.71 -11.28 -18.84
N GLU A 352 2.60 -12.50 -19.35
CA GLU A 352 3.72 -13.18 -19.98
C GLU A 352 4.15 -12.52 -21.30
N ILE A 353 3.20 -12.02 -22.12
CA ILE A 353 3.51 -11.24 -23.34
C ILE A 353 4.25 -9.95 -22.96
N VAL A 354 3.78 -9.24 -21.94
CA VAL A 354 4.41 -8.01 -21.45
C VAL A 354 5.82 -8.29 -20.96
N GLU A 355 6.05 -9.36 -20.20
CA GLU A 355 7.37 -9.74 -19.70
C GLU A 355 8.35 -10.09 -20.83
N VAL A 356 7.91 -10.88 -21.83
CA VAL A 356 8.77 -11.33 -22.93
C VAL A 356 9.05 -10.22 -23.95
N ALA A 357 8.04 -9.42 -24.32
CA ALA A 357 8.18 -8.35 -25.31
C ALA A 357 9.16 -7.24 -24.88
N GLN A 358 9.38 -7.10 -23.57
CA GLN A 358 10.23 -6.07 -22.97
C GLN A 358 11.67 -6.53 -22.69
N GLY A 359 12.04 -7.77 -23.03
CA GLY A 359 13.41 -8.29 -22.88
C GLY A 359 14.45 -7.75 -23.89
N GLY A 360 14.05 -6.91 -24.85
CA GLY A 360 14.91 -6.35 -25.92
C GLY A 360 15.33 -4.90 -25.68
N ASN A 361 16.62 -4.59 -25.98
CA ASN A 361 17.34 -3.31 -25.79
C ASN A 361 16.49 -2.02 -25.70
N ASP A 362 16.74 -1.27 -24.64
CA ASP A 362 15.80 -0.34 -24.01
C ASP A 362 16.30 1.11 -24.08
N SER A 363 15.70 1.92 -24.93
CA SER A 363 15.85 3.39 -25.01
C SER A 363 14.65 3.95 -25.78
N GLN A 364 13.70 4.53 -25.05
CA GLN A 364 12.45 5.14 -25.58
C GLN A 364 11.38 4.14 -26.06
N ARG A 365 10.53 3.63 -25.16
CA ARG A 365 9.22 3.08 -25.56
C ARG A 365 8.09 3.62 -24.70
N ALA A 366 6.89 3.71 -25.28
CA ALA A 366 5.65 4.21 -24.68
C ALA A 366 5.14 3.28 -23.56
N VAL A 367 4.16 3.75 -22.75
CA VAL A 367 3.49 2.88 -21.75
C VAL A 367 2.74 1.78 -22.51
N SER A 368 2.94 0.51 -22.13
CA SER A 368 2.24 -0.62 -22.75
C SER A 368 0.75 -0.53 -22.46
N LYS A 369 -0.07 -0.65 -23.51
CA LYS A 369 -1.52 -0.71 -23.39
C LYS A 369 -1.99 -2.04 -22.81
N LEU A 370 -1.23 -3.10 -23.03
CA LEU A 370 -1.46 -4.39 -22.38
C LEU A 370 -1.36 -4.32 -20.85
N ASP A 371 -0.42 -3.54 -20.30
CA ASP A 371 -0.35 -3.27 -18.84
C ASP A 371 -1.62 -2.58 -18.31
N THR A 372 -2.18 -1.64 -19.09
CA THR A 372 -3.44 -0.96 -18.74
C THR A 372 -4.60 -1.95 -18.74
N MET A 373 -4.69 -2.80 -19.76
CA MET A 373 -5.72 -3.85 -19.85
C MET A 373 -5.60 -4.87 -18.71
N LEU A 374 -4.38 -5.26 -18.35
CA LEU A 374 -4.11 -6.14 -17.23
C LEU A 374 -4.66 -5.55 -15.92
N SER A 375 -4.38 -4.28 -15.67
CA SER A 375 -4.85 -3.57 -14.47
C SER A 375 -6.38 -3.44 -14.42
N PHE A 376 -7.00 -3.22 -15.59
CA PHE A 376 -8.44 -3.12 -15.77
C PHE A 376 -9.15 -4.45 -15.47
N LEU A 377 -8.81 -5.51 -16.19
CA LEU A 377 -9.41 -6.83 -16.03
C LEU A 377 -9.11 -7.43 -14.65
N GLY A 378 -7.87 -7.26 -14.20
CA GLY A 378 -7.42 -7.70 -12.88
C GLY A 378 -8.12 -6.98 -11.75
N THR A 379 -8.77 -5.84 -11.99
CA THR A 379 -9.60 -5.17 -10.99
C THR A 379 -11.07 -5.58 -11.04
N ILE A 380 -11.65 -5.66 -12.23
CA ILE A 380 -13.06 -6.05 -12.38
C ILE A 380 -13.27 -7.49 -11.89
N PHE A 381 -12.30 -8.38 -12.14
CA PHE A 381 -12.41 -9.81 -11.84
C PHE A 381 -11.56 -10.29 -10.65
N ARG A 382 -11.26 -9.42 -9.65
CA ARG A 382 -10.36 -9.73 -8.50
C ARG A 382 -10.69 -11.00 -7.72
N SER A 383 -11.97 -11.29 -7.49
CA SER A 383 -12.54 -12.58 -7.01
C SER A 383 -14.05 -12.44 -6.76
N LYS A 384 -14.79 -13.55 -6.87
CA LYS A 384 -16.25 -13.59 -6.65
C LYS A 384 -16.66 -13.29 -5.19
N GLU A 385 -15.83 -13.68 -4.22
CA GLU A 385 -16.09 -13.49 -2.78
C GLU A 385 -15.85 -12.06 -2.29
N GLN A 386 -14.90 -11.33 -2.90
CA GLN A 386 -14.58 -9.95 -2.50
C GLN A 386 -15.61 -8.93 -3.00
N HIS A 387 -16.30 -9.18 -4.12
CA HIS A 387 -17.38 -8.32 -4.62
C HIS A 387 -18.57 -8.23 -3.65
N LEU A 388 -18.89 -9.31 -2.93
CA LEU A 388 -19.94 -9.33 -1.91
C LEU A 388 -19.54 -8.61 -0.60
N THR A 389 -18.26 -8.27 -0.44
CA THR A 389 -17.70 -7.72 0.81
C THR A 389 -17.38 -6.22 0.72
N VAL A 390 -17.65 -5.55 -0.40
CA VAL A 390 -17.40 -4.10 -0.58
C VAL A 390 -18.53 -3.29 0.07
N THR A 391 -18.62 -3.35 1.40
CA THR A 391 -19.32 -2.35 2.20
C THR A 391 -18.31 -1.79 3.18
N PHE A 392 -18.07 -0.47 3.15
CA PHE A 392 -17.01 0.20 3.92
C PHE A 392 -17.09 -0.09 5.44
N SER A 393 -18.28 -0.39 5.96
CA SER A 393 -18.51 -0.78 7.36
C SER A 393 -18.00 -2.18 7.72
N VAL A 394 -17.90 -3.09 6.75
CA VAL A 394 -17.34 -4.43 6.91
C VAL A 394 -15.82 -4.40 6.82
N PHE A 395 -15.24 -3.42 6.11
CA PHE A 395 -13.81 -3.30 5.84
C PHE A 395 -12.96 -3.25 7.12
N ALA A 396 -13.37 -2.53 8.17
CA ALA A 396 -12.57 -2.39 9.39
C ALA A 396 -12.60 -3.65 10.30
N ARG A 397 -13.74 -4.34 10.40
CA ARG A 397 -13.89 -5.54 11.27
C ARG A 397 -13.41 -6.82 10.59
N SER A 398 -13.54 -6.96 9.28
CA SER A 398 -13.07 -8.15 8.55
C SER A 398 -11.55 -8.22 8.42
N LEU A 399 -10.85 -7.10 8.58
CA LEU A 399 -9.39 -6.99 8.46
C LEU A 399 -8.63 -7.10 9.81
N GLY A 400 -9.31 -7.42 10.91
CA GLY A 400 -8.68 -7.62 12.22
C GLY A 400 -8.04 -6.38 12.84
N MET A 401 -8.49 -5.18 12.44
CA MET A 401 -7.95 -3.91 12.92
C MET A 401 -8.35 -3.63 14.37
N LEU A 402 -7.48 -2.96 15.13
CA LEU A 402 -7.75 -2.59 16.54
C LEU A 402 -8.55 -1.29 16.64
N SER A 403 -8.22 -0.28 15.84
CA SER A 403 -8.96 0.99 15.78
C SER A 403 -8.66 1.74 14.47
N LEU A 404 -9.67 2.44 13.94
CA LEU A 404 -9.55 3.38 12.82
C LEU A 404 -9.86 4.80 13.31
N ILE A 405 -8.91 5.71 13.12
CA ILE A 405 -9.07 7.13 13.43
C ILE A 405 -9.08 7.92 12.13
N LEU A 406 -10.17 8.65 11.88
CA LEU A 406 -10.30 9.59 10.78
C LEU A 406 -10.23 11.01 11.33
N ALA A 407 -9.17 11.74 11.03
CA ALA A 407 -8.96 13.11 11.47
C ALA A 407 -9.31 14.11 10.34
N PHE A 408 -10.14 15.11 10.68
CA PHE A 408 -10.65 16.12 9.75
C PHE A 408 -10.28 17.54 10.17
N ASP A 409 -10.11 18.39 9.17
CA ASP A 409 -10.03 19.84 9.33
C ASP A 409 -11.41 20.49 9.17
N SER A 410 -11.82 21.31 10.14
CA SER A 410 -13.13 21.97 10.12
C SER A 410 -13.27 23.04 9.03
N SER A 411 -12.18 23.54 8.46
CA SER A 411 -12.19 24.56 7.39
C SER A 411 -12.69 24.05 6.03
N GLN A 412 -12.83 22.72 5.87
CA GLN A 412 -13.21 22.06 4.61
C GLN A 412 -14.69 21.58 4.59
N ARG A 413 -15.54 22.04 5.54
CA ARG A 413 -16.94 21.58 5.71
C ARG A 413 -17.85 21.67 4.49
N ASN A 414 -17.56 22.55 3.52
CA ASN A 414 -18.48 22.83 2.40
C ASN A 414 -18.64 21.68 1.39
N THR A 415 -17.93 20.57 1.52
CA THR A 415 -18.00 19.46 0.53
C THR A 415 -18.80 18.24 1.01
N ILE A 416 -19.06 18.08 2.31
CA ILE A 416 -19.61 16.82 2.87
C ILE A 416 -21.13 16.90 3.12
N GLU A 417 -21.71 18.09 3.30
CA GLU A 417 -23.16 18.22 3.56
C GLU A 417 -24.07 17.96 2.34
N SER A 418 -23.51 17.78 1.14
CA SER A 418 -24.30 17.52 -0.08
C SER A 418 -24.57 16.04 -0.37
N THR A 419 -23.90 15.09 0.28
CA THR A 419 -24.01 13.65 -0.03
C THR A 419 -24.78 12.82 0.99
N SER A 420 -25.25 13.39 2.10
CA SER A 420 -26.14 12.70 3.06
C SER A 420 -27.63 12.66 2.63
N LYS A 421 -27.96 13.15 1.43
CA LYS A 421 -29.28 13.00 0.82
C LYS A 421 -29.16 12.53 -0.62
N LYS A 422 -28.84 11.25 -0.82
CA LYS A 422 -29.39 10.42 -1.90
C LYS A 422 -29.00 8.95 -1.73
#